data_AF-A0A9N9IBA9-F1
#
_entry.id   AF-A0A9N9IBA9-F1
#
_cell.length_a   1.000
_cell.length_b   1.000
_cell.length_c   1.000
_cell.angle_alpha   90.00
_cell.angle_beta   90.00
_cell.angle_gamma   90.00
#
_symmetry.space_group_name_H-M   'P 1'
#
loop_
_entity.id
_entity.type
_entity.pdbx_description
1 polymer ?
#
loop_
_entity_poly.entity_id
_entity_poly.type
_entity_poly.pdbx_seq_one_letter_code
_entity_poly.pdbx_strand_id
1 'polypeptide(L)'
;VIEERPIEVNGVEIPVDISKPNPNKMEFDNLYLDMNGIIHPCCHPDNKPAPETEEDMMIEIFKYTERIVAMIRPRRVLYLAIDGVAPRAKMNQQRSRRFRTAQEDKEKAEEATHEIERLEASGQSIDTTLKQKKSFDSNCITPGTPFMARLAECLRYWIADKLNTEPGWKNAFILSDASVPGEGEHKIMDFIRAQRGSPYHDPNTCHVIYGLDADLIMLSLATHEPHFKVLREDVFFQEGIYRGCFICGQSDHIANQCTGQAKQKQGQYDEKGKAMIIKPYIFLNVQILREYLEIELKVSSNDFLPHLPSLEIREGAIDTLITIWKRCLPLMGGYLTN
;
A
#
# COMPACT_ATOMS: atom_id res chain seq x y z
N VAL A 1 -12.72 -3.24 7.72
CA VAL A 1 -12.57 -4.66 7.32
C VAL A 1 -12.51 -5.49 8.58
N ILE A 2 -13.17 -6.64 8.62
CA ILE A 2 -13.08 -7.58 9.74
C ILE A 2 -11.89 -8.50 9.48
N GLU A 3 -10.97 -8.54 10.45
CA GLU A 3 -9.74 -9.33 10.40
C GLU A 3 -9.77 -10.38 11.50
N GLU A 4 -9.63 -11.65 11.13
CA GLU A 4 -9.30 -12.71 12.07
C GLU A 4 -7.78 -12.73 12.28
N ARG A 5 -7.34 -12.95 13.51
CA ARG A 5 -5.92 -13.03 13.86
C ARG A 5 -5.53 -14.46 14.20
N PRO A 6 -4.26 -14.86 13.97
CA PRO A 6 -3.73 -16.11 14.49
C PRO A 6 -3.98 -16.22 15.99
N ILE A 7 -4.25 -17.44 16.45
CA ILE A 7 -4.47 -17.74 17.86
C ILE A 7 -3.27 -18.50 18.41
N GLU A 8 -2.77 -18.10 19.56
CA GLU A 8 -1.70 -18.83 20.23
C GLU A 8 -2.31 -19.87 21.18
N VAL A 9 -1.94 -21.14 21.00
CA VAL A 9 -2.37 -22.25 21.86
C VAL A 9 -1.12 -23.00 22.31
N ASN A 10 -0.86 -23.00 23.62
CA ASN A 10 0.29 -23.68 24.24
C ASN A 10 1.66 -23.24 23.66
N GLY A 11 1.83 -21.96 23.33
CA GLY A 11 3.08 -21.45 22.74
C GLY A 11 3.24 -21.72 21.24
N VAL A 12 2.21 -22.30 20.60
CA VAL A 12 2.17 -22.53 19.15
C VAL A 12 1.17 -21.57 18.53
N GLU A 13 1.63 -20.77 17.58
CA GLU A 13 0.77 -19.90 16.79
C GLU A 13 0.02 -20.73 15.74
N ILE A 14 -1.31 -20.74 15.82
CA ILE A 14 -2.17 -21.40 14.85
C ILE A 14 -2.59 -20.34 13.81
N PRO A 15 -2.25 -20.53 12.53
CA PRO A 15 -2.58 -19.57 11.48
C PRO A 15 -4.09 -19.51 11.23
N VAL A 16 -4.53 -18.40 10.62
CA VAL A 16 -5.92 -18.20 10.22
C VAL A 16 -6.28 -19.19 9.12
N ASP A 17 -7.30 -20.01 9.34
CA ASP A 17 -7.82 -20.93 8.34
C ASP A 17 -8.64 -20.18 7.28
N ILE A 18 -7.98 -19.85 6.17
CA ILE A 18 -8.59 -19.10 5.07
C ILE A 18 -9.61 -19.93 4.25
N SER A 19 -9.73 -21.23 4.48
CA SER A 19 -10.74 -22.07 3.82
C SER A 19 -12.16 -21.82 4.38
N LYS A 20 -12.26 -21.28 5.59
CA LYS A 20 -13.53 -20.93 6.24
C LYS A 20 -14.22 -19.76 5.56
N PRO A 21 -15.56 -19.62 5.72
CA PRO A 21 -16.31 -18.46 5.22
C PRO A 21 -15.69 -17.14 5.64
N ASN A 22 -15.69 -16.14 4.75
CA ASN A 22 -15.04 -14.88 5.00
C ASN A 22 -15.75 -14.10 6.14
N PRO A 23 -15.01 -13.59 7.15
CA PRO A 23 -15.60 -12.89 8.30
C PRO A 23 -16.29 -11.57 7.94
N ASN A 24 -16.02 -11.00 6.75
CA ASN A 24 -16.67 -9.78 6.24
C ASN A 24 -18.10 -10.02 5.73
N LYS A 25 -18.68 -11.22 5.94
CA LYS A 25 -20.04 -11.62 5.53
C LYS A 25 -20.27 -11.58 4.02
N MET A 26 -19.21 -11.75 3.24
CA MET A 26 -19.20 -11.71 1.78
C MET A 26 -17.95 -12.42 1.30
N GLU A 27 -18.10 -13.23 0.26
CA GLU A 27 -16.98 -13.92 -0.38
C GLU A 27 -16.40 -13.09 -1.52
N PHE A 28 -15.14 -13.35 -1.84
CA PHE A 28 -14.41 -12.67 -2.91
C PHE A 28 -13.79 -13.70 -3.84
N ASP A 29 -13.93 -13.49 -5.14
CA ASP A 29 -13.41 -14.44 -6.13
C ASP A 29 -11.94 -14.18 -6.41
N ASN A 30 -11.62 -12.93 -6.75
CA ASN A 30 -10.32 -12.54 -7.24
C ASN A 30 -9.71 -11.44 -6.36
N LEU A 31 -8.49 -11.69 -5.88
CA LEU A 31 -7.66 -10.71 -5.20
C LEU A 31 -6.48 -10.33 -6.08
N TYR A 32 -6.30 -9.03 -6.29
CA TYR A 32 -5.19 -8.44 -7.05
C TYR A 32 -4.33 -7.62 -6.11
N LEU A 33 -3.03 -7.89 -6.09
CA LEU A 33 -2.09 -7.19 -5.24
C LEU A 33 -1.16 -6.36 -6.12
N ASP A 34 -1.22 -5.04 -5.98
CA ASP A 34 -0.10 -4.19 -6.36
C ASP A 34 1.01 -4.38 -5.33
N MET A 35 2.00 -5.19 -5.71
CA MET A 35 3.08 -5.61 -4.83
C MET A 35 3.98 -4.46 -4.45
N ASN A 36 4.10 -3.41 -5.28
CA ASN A 36 4.93 -2.27 -4.92
C ASN A 36 4.37 -1.54 -3.69
N GLY A 37 3.04 -1.50 -3.55
CA GLY A 37 2.36 -1.03 -2.33
C GLY A 37 2.59 -1.90 -1.08
N ILE A 38 3.12 -3.12 -1.23
CA ILE A 38 3.51 -4.01 -0.13
C ILE A 38 5.01 -3.93 0.15
N ILE A 39 5.84 -3.99 -0.91
CA ILE A 39 7.30 -4.05 -0.83
C ILE A 39 7.84 -2.80 -0.14
N HIS A 40 7.38 -1.61 -0.55
CA HIS A 40 7.88 -0.34 0.00
C HIS A 40 7.69 -0.25 1.53
N PRO A 41 6.47 -0.43 2.09
CA PRO A 41 6.27 -0.44 3.54
C PRO A 41 7.01 -1.55 4.30
N CYS A 42 7.26 -2.71 3.66
CA CYS A 42 7.98 -3.81 4.30
C CYS A 42 9.49 -3.54 4.39
N CYS A 43 10.08 -2.91 3.37
CA CYS A 43 11.50 -2.56 3.35
C CYS A 43 11.83 -1.28 4.12
N HIS A 44 10.88 -0.34 4.21
CA HIS A 44 11.05 0.94 4.92
C HIS A 44 9.80 1.32 5.72
N PRO A 45 9.52 0.61 6.82
CA PRO A 45 8.32 0.84 7.63
C PRO A 45 8.39 2.13 8.44
N ASP A 46 7.27 2.86 8.50
CA ASP A 46 7.16 4.12 9.28
C ASP A 46 7.19 3.90 10.81
N ASN A 47 6.67 2.76 11.27
CA ASN A 47 6.31 2.54 12.68
C ASN A 47 7.17 1.49 13.41
N LYS A 48 8.16 0.91 12.72
CA LYS A 48 9.08 -0.08 13.30
C LYS A 48 10.46 0.07 12.66
N PRO A 49 11.54 -0.45 13.27
CA PRO A 49 12.84 -0.46 12.64
C PRO A 49 12.79 -1.15 11.28
N ALA A 50 13.52 -0.61 10.29
CA ALA A 50 13.68 -1.26 9.00
C ALA A 50 14.35 -2.64 9.18
N PRO A 51 13.96 -3.66 8.38
CA PRO A 51 14.61 -4.96 8.41
C PRO A 51 16.12 -4.86 8.12
N GLU A 52 16.91 -5.72 8.76
CA GLU A 52 18.38 -5.66 8.68
C GLU A 52 18.92 -6.32 7.41
N THR A 53 18.24 -7.37 6.94
CA THR A 53 18.65 -8.16 5.77
C THR A 53 17.56 -8.23 4.70
N GLU A 54 17.95 -8.54 3.46
CA GLU A 54 16.97 -8.83 2.40
C GLU A 54 16.08 -10.03 2.76
N GLU A 55 16.60 -11.02 3.49
CA GLU A 55 15.84 -12.19 3.93
C GLU A 55 14.71 -11.79 4.90
N ASP A 56 15.01 -10.92 5.87
CA ASP A 56 14.01 -10.36 6.77
C ASP A 56 12.95 -9.56 6.00
N MET A 57 13.36 -8.82 4.95
CA MET A 57 12.41 -8.10 4.08
C MET A 57 11.47 -9.07 3.36
N MET A 58 11.97 -10.19 2.82
CA MET A 58 11.14 -11.20 2.17
C MET A 58 10.13 -11.81 3.15
N ILE A 59 10.57 -12.14 4.37
CA ILE A 59 9.69 -12.66 5.43
C ILE A 59 8.58 -11.66 5.76
N GLU A 60 8.92 -10.37 5.89
CA GLU A 60 7.93 -9.33 6.15
C GLU A 60 6.95 -9.15 4.98
N ILE A 61 7.41 -9.22 3.73
CA ILE A 61 6.56 -9.21 2.53
C ILE A 61 5.58 -10.40 2.54
N PHE A 62 6.05 -11.60 2.90
CA PHE A 62 5.18 -12.78 3.00
C PHE A 62 4.13 -12.63 4.09
N LYS A 63 4.51 -12.23 5.31
CA LYS A 63 3.56 -11.97 6.40
C LYS A 63 2.52 -10.92 6.02
N TYR A 64 2.95 -9.84 5.36
CA TYR A 64 2.05 -8.78 4.91
C TYR A 64 1.05 -9.29 3.87
N THR A 65 1.54 -10.05 2.89
CA THR A 65 0.73 -10.68 1.85
C THR A 65 -0.27 -11.66 2.44
N GLU A 66 0.17 -12.52 3.36
CA GLU A 66 -0.66 -13.50 4.06
C GLU A 66 -1.76 -12.83 4.89
N ARG A 67 -1.44 -11.70 5.55
CA ARG A 67 -2.43 -10.91 6.28
C ARG A 67 -3.53 -10.39 5.34
N ILE A 68 -3.17 -9.87 4.17
CA ILE A 68 -4.15 -9.43 3.16
C ILE A 68 -5.00 -10.61 2.67
N VAL A 69 -4.36 -11.73 2.32
CA VAL A 69 -5.06 -12.93 1.86
C VAL A 69 -6.00 -13.48 2.95
N ALA A 70 -5.62 -13.44 4.23
CA ALA A 70 -6.45 -13.89 5.33
C ALA A 70 -7.73 -13.04 5.51
N MET A 71 -7.65 -11.73 5.22
CA MET A 71 -8.82 -10.83 5.24
C MET A 71 -9.76 -11.06 4.06
N ILE A 72 -9.22 -11.33 2.86
CA ILE A 72 -10.00 -11.40 1.63
C ILE A 72 -10.43 -12.82 1.25
N ARG A 73 -9.59 -13.82 1.51
CA ARG A 73 -9.85 -15.24 1.20
C ARG A 73 -10.35 -15.43 -0.24
N PRO A 74 -9.55 -15.07 -1.26
CA PRO A 74 -9.96 -15.22 -2.64
C PRO A 74 -10.36 -16.68 -2.91
N ARG A 75 -11.41 -16.90 -3.69
CA ARG A 75 -11.94 -18.25 -4.00
C ARG A 75 -11.57 -18.77 -5.38
N ARG A 76 -11.00 -17.92 -6.23
CA ARG A 76 -10.68 -18.25 -7.63
C ARG A 76 -9.25 -17.84 -7.98
N VAL A 77 -8.91 -16.56 -7.87
CA VAL A 77 -7.61 -16.03 -8.33
C VAL A 77 -6.91 -15.21 -7.25
N LEU A 78 -5.61 -15.47 -7.04
CA LEU A 78 -4.68 -14.52 -6.43
C LEU A 78 -3.69 -14.05 -7.49
N TYR A 79 -3.75 -12.77 -7.83
CA TYR A 79 -2.85 -12.14 -8.80
C TYR A 79 -1.87 -11.22 -8.08
N LEU A 80 -0.57 -11.51 -8.18
CA LEU A 80 0.51 -10.68 -7.64
C LEU A 80 1.17 -9.91 -8.78
N ALA A 81 1.02 -8.58 -8.79
CA ALA A 81 1.57 -7.71 -9.82
C ALA A 81 2.71 -6.87 -9.25
N ILE A 82 3.92 -7.10 -9.75
CA ILE A 82 5.10 -6.31 -9.41
C ILE A 82 5.35 -5.32 -10.56
N ASP A 83 5.72 -4.07 -10.30
CA ASP A 83 6.03 -3.14 -11.39
C ASP A 83 7.13 -3.71 -12.31
N GLY A 84 6.85 -3.73 -13.61
CA GLY A 84 7.81 -3.94 -14.67
C GLY A 84 8.27 -2.63 -15.29
N VAL A 85 8.89 -2.71 -16.48
CA VAL A 85 9.30 -1.51 -17.21
C VAL A 85 8.06 -0.69 -17.60
N ALA A 86 7.97 0.53 -17.07
CA ALA A 86 6.82 1.42 -17.26
C ALA A 86 6.94 2.30 -18.52
N PRO A 87 5.85 2.90 -19.02
CA PRO A 87 5.89 3.85 -20.12
C PRO A 87 6.73 5.09 -19.80
N ARG A 88 7.23 5.77 -20.85
CA ARG A 88 8.11 6.96 -20.71
C ARG A 88 7.51 8.06 -19.83
N ALA A 89 6.19 8.27 -19.91
CA ALA A 89 5.49 9.26 -19.09
C ALA A 89 5.66 8.96 -17.58
N LYS A 90 5.41 7.70 -17.18
CA LYS A 90 5.63 7.25 -15.79
C LYS A 90 7.10 7.28 -15.41
N MET A 91 8.01 6.87 -16.31
CA MET A 91 9.45 6.92 -16.05
C MET A 91 9.93 8.32 -15.67
N ASN A 92 9.42 9.37 -16.33
CA ASN A 92 9.75 10.75 -15.98
C ASN A 92 9.26 11.11 -14.56
N GLN A 93 8.03 10.72 -14.21
CA GLN A 93 7.47 10.94 -12.87
C GLN A 93 8.26 10.18 -11.79
N GLN A 94 8.57 8.90 -12.03
CA GLN A 94 9.40 8.08 -11.14
C GLN A 94 10.80 8.67 -10.98
N ARG A 95 11.43 9.13 -12.08
CA ARG A 95 12.72 9.83 -12.04
C ARG A 95 12.65 11.05 -11.13
N SER A 96 11.69 11.95 -11.34
CA SER A 96 11.54 13.16 -10.51
C SER A 96 11.35 12.82 -9.02
N ARG A 97 10.55 11.80 -8.69
CA ARG A 97 10.35 11.35 -7.30
C ARG A 97 11.65 10.83 -6.67
N ARG A 98 12.41 10.01 -7.38
CA ARG A 98 13.66 9.42 -6.88
C ARG A 98 14.74 10.48 -6.65
N PHE A 99 14.89 11.43 -7.57
CA PHE A 99 15.81 12.55 -7.41
C PHE A 99 15.47 13.40 -6.18
N ARG A 100 14.17 13.67 -5.95
CA ARG A 100 13.73 14.39 -4.75
C ARG A 100 14.02 13.61 -3.48
N THR A 101 13.67 12.31 -3.44
CA THR A 101 13.89 11.46 -2.26
C THR A 101 15.37 11.35 -1.92
N ALA A 102 16.24 11.14 -2.93
CA ALA A 102 17.69 11.10 -2.72
C ALA A 102 18.26 12.42 -2.20
N GLN A 103 17.70 13.56 -2.62
CA GLN A 103 18.06 14.87 -2.08
C GLN A 103 17.61 15.03 -0.63
N GLU A 104 16.34 14.70 -0.33
CA GLU A 104 15.80 14.75 1.04
C GLU A 104 16.56 13.83 2.00
N ASP A 105 16.96 12.64 1.56
CA ASP A 105 17.74 11.70 2.35
C ASP A 105 19.17 12.22 2.62
N LYS A 106 19.77 12.90 1.64
CA LYS A 106 21.06 13.56 1.81
C LYS A 106 20.98 14.71 2.81
N GLU A 107 19.97 15.57 2.68
CA GLU A 107 19.72 16.68 3.60
C GLU A 107 19.50 16.17 5.04
N LYS A 108 18.68 15.13 5.23
CA LYS A 108 18.48 14.50 6.54
C LYS A 108 19.76 13.89 7.12
N ALA A 109 20.61 13.28 6.29
CA ALA A 109 21.88 12.72 6.74
C ALA A 109 22.87 13.82 7.17
N GLU A 110 22.92 14.93 6.45
CA GLU A 110 23.71 16.12 6.80
C GLU A 110 23.21 16.73 8.12
N GLU A 111 21.89 16.91 8.29
CA GLU A 111 21.27 17.38 9.53
C GLU A 111 21.56 16.46 10.73
N ALA A 112 21.43 15.15 10.55
CA ALA A 112 21.73 14.17 11.59
C ALA A 112 23.21 14.21 12.01
N THR A 113 24.12 14.40 11.05
CA THR A 113 25.56 14.53 11.32
C THR A 113 25.85 15.78 12.16
N HIS A 114 25.28 16.93 11.79
CA HIS A 114 25.46 18.17 12.56
C HIS A 114 24.89 18.08 13.98
N GLU A 115 23.74 17.42 14.18
CA GLU A 115 23.18 17.25 15.52
C GLU A 115 24.05 16.31 16.38
N ILE A 116 24.60 15.25 15.79
CA ILE A 116 25.58 14.36 16.45
C ILE A 116 26.81 15.15 16.91
N GLU A 117 27.40 15.98 16.03
CA GLU A 117 28.56 16.83 16.37
C GLU A 117 28.24 17.79 17.53
N ARG A 118 27.04 18.39 17.53
CA ARG A 118 26.59 19.29 18.59
C ARG A 118 26.45 18.59 19.94
N LEU A 119 25.88 17.39 19.94
CA LEU A 119 25.70 16.57 21.14
C LEU A 119 27.05 16.09 21.69
N GLU A 120 28.00 15.69 20.83
CA GLU A 120 29.36 15.34 21.24
C GLU A 120 30.12 16.54 21.84
N ALA A 121 29.98 17.73 21.22
CA ALA A 121 30.55 18.96 21.76
C ALA A 121 29.96 19.35 23.13
N SER A 122 28.71 18.94 23.42
CA SER A 122 28.06 19.14 24.72
C SER A 122 28.48 18.11 25.80
N GLY A 123 29.35 17.15 25.45
CA GLY A 123 29.86 16.13 26.37
C GLY A 123 28.93 14.94 26.58
N GLN A 124 27.87 14.79 25.78
CA GLN A 124 27.01 13.61 25.80
C GLN A 124 27.61 12.49 24.92
N SER A 125 27.72 11.29 25.48
CA SER A 125 28.17 10.10 24.73
C SER A 125 27.02 9.53 23.90
N ILE A 126 27.15 9.55 22.57
CA ILE A 126 26.18 8.93 21.66
C ILE A 126 26.59 7.49 21.39
N ASP A 127 25.62 6.58 21.40
CA ASP A 127 25.84 5.19 20.99
C ASP A 127 26.34 5.12 19.54
N THR A 128 27.55 4.59 19.34
CA THR A 128 28.20 4.47 18.03
C THR A 128 27.45 3.52 17.08
N THR A 129 26.57 2.66 17.59
CA THR A 129 25.74 1.77 16.76
C THR A 129 24.68 2.52 15.96
N LEU A 130 24.19 3.65 16.47
CA LEU A 130 23.26 4.54 15.75
C LEU A 130 23.94 5.25 14.57
N LYS A 131 25.26 5.45 14.62
CA LYS A 131 26.04 6.10 13.55
C LYS A 131 26.25 5.22 12.30
N GLN A 132 26.04 3.90 12.40
CA GLN A 132 26.39 2.94 11.35
C GLN A 132 25.21 2.23 10.70
N LYS A 133 23.96 2.59 11.05
CA LYS A 133 22.80 1.91 10.49
C LYS A 133 22.65 2.30 9.01
N LYS A 134 23.05 1.40 8.12
CA LYS A 134 22.86 1.57 6.67
C LYS A 134 21.36 1.55 6.38
N SER A 135 20.85 2.66 5.84
CA SER A 135 19.50 2.72 5.31
C SER A 135 19.39 1.81 4.08
N PHE A 136 18.25 1.13 3.93
CA PHE A 136 17.93 0.36 2.74
C PHE A 136 17.78 1.30 1.54
N ASP A 137 18.47 1.03 0.44
CA ASP A 137 18.33 1.80 -0.80
C ASP A 137 17.02 1.42 -1.52
N SER A 138 15.97 2.20 -1.27
CA SER A 138 14.66 2.00 -1.90
C SER A 138 14.68 2.08 -3.43
N ASN A 139 15.72 2.64 -4.05
CA ASN A 139 15.87 2.64 -5.51
C ASN A 139 16.11 1.23 -6.07
N CYS A 140 16.54 0.27 -5.24
CA CYS A 140 16.67 -1.11 -5.67
C CYS A 140 15.31 -1.76 -5.99
N ILE A 141 14.19 -1.16 -5.55
CA ILE A 141 12.82 -1.53 -5.92
C ILE A 141 12.54 -0.97 -7.33
N THR A 142 13.22 -1.55 -8.33
CA THR A 142 13.12 -1.19 -9.74
C THR A 142 13.36 -2.43 -10.60
N PRO A 143 12.61 -2.61 -11.70
CA PRO A 143 12.91 -3.65 -12.67
C PRO A 143 14.38 -3.68 -13.09
N GLY A 144 14.95 -4.89 -13.18
CA GLY A 144 16.33 -5.11 -13.60
C GLY A 144 17.39 -5.11 -12.49
N THR A 145 17.00 -4.87 -11.22
CA THR A 145 17.94 -4.98 -10.10
C THR A 145 18.06 -6.43 -9.60
N PRO A 146 19.19 -6.80 -8.96
CA PRO A 146 19.35 -8.10 -8.32
C PRO A 146 18.29 -8.37 -7.24
N PHE A 147 17.90 -7.33 -6.49
CA PHE A 147 16.85 -7.42 -5.48
C PHE A 147 15.52 -7.90 -6.07
N MET A 148 15.06 -7.31 -7.18
CA MET A 148 13.79 -7.70 -7.82
C MET A 148 13.84 -9.11 -8.43
N ALA A 149 15.00 -9.53 -8.94
CA ALA A 149 15.18 -10.90 -9.41
C ALA A 149 15.06 -11.92 -8.27
N ARG A 150 15.71 -11.64 -7.12
CA ARG A 150 15.62 -12.47 -5.92
C ARG A 150 14.21 -12.50 -5.35
N LEU A 151 13.54 -11.34 -5.28
CA LEU A 151 12.15 -11.25 -4.84
C LEU A 151 11.23 -12.15 -5.67
N ALA A 152 11.41 -12.18 -6.99
CA ALA A 152 10.63 -13.04 -7.87
C ALA A 152 10.87 -14.54 -7.59
N GLU A 153 12.12 -14.96 -7.33
CA GLU A 153 12.44 -16.33 -6.92
C GLU A 153 11.80 -16.68 -5.57
N CYS A 154 11.93 -15.81 -4.58
CA CYS A 154 11.34 -15.97 -3.26
C CYS A 154 9.80 -16.08 -3.33
N LEU A 155 9.13 -15.26 -4.13
CA LEU A 155 7.68 -15.33 -4.33
C LEU A 155 7.25 -16.62 -5.04
N ARG A 156 8.01 -17.09 -6.04
CA ARG A 156 7.74 -18.39 -6.69
C ARG A 156 7.83 -19.54 -5.68
N TYR A 157 8.86 -19.53 -4.84
CA TYR A 157 9.01 -20.51 -3.77
C TYR A 157 7.83 -20.44 -2.79
N TRP A 158 7.50 -19.24 -2.30
CA TRP A 158 6.39 -19.03 -1.37
C TRP A 158 5.04 -19.50 -1.95
N ILE A 159 4.75 -19.21 -3.22
CA ILE A 159 3.56 -19.71 -3.91
C ILE A 159 3.55 -21.24 -3.93
N ALA A 160 4.68 -21.86 -4.29
CA ALA A 160 4.80 -23.32 -4.33
C ALA A 160 4.62 -23.93 -2.94
N ASP A 161 5.19 -23.34 -1.90
CA ASP A 161 5.01 -23.77 -0.52
C ASP A 161 3.52 -23.74 -0.14
N LYS A 162 2.85 -22.58 -0.26
CA LYS A 162 1.44 -22.42 0.10
C LYS A 162 0.52 -23.39 -0.63
N LEU A 163 0.74 -23.63 -1.93
CA LEU A 163 -0.04 -24.59 -2.71
C LEU A 163 0.08 -26.04 -2.20
N ASN A 164 1.23 -26.40 -1.62
CA ASN A 164 1.51 -27.75 -1.15
C ASN A 164 1.20 -27.95 0.34
N THR A 165 1.28 -26.90 1.16
CA THR A 165 1.16 -27.00 2.62
C THR A 165 -0.21 -26.60 3.15
N GLU A 166 -0.95 -25.72 2.46
CA GLU A 166 -2.18 -25.13 2.99
C GLU A 166 -3.39 -25.32 2.05
N PRO A 167 -4.41 -26.13 2.44
CA PRO A 167 -5.59 -26.39 1.59
C PRO A 167 -6.39 -25.15 1.19
N GLY A 168 -6.39 -24.12 2.02
CA GLY A 168 -7.08 -22.84 1.75
C GLY A 168 -6.48 -22.05 0.59
N TRP A 169 -5.29 -22.44 0.13
CA TRP A 169 -4.54 -21.77 -0.95
C TRP A 169 -4.63 -22.54 -2.26
N LYS A 170 -5.61 -23.42 -2.48
CA LYS A 170 -5.77 -24.17 -3.75
C LYS A 170 -6.29 -23.33 -4.93
N ASN A 171 -6.23 -22.01 -4.83
CA ASN A 171 -6.66 -21.08 -5.87
C ASN A 171 -5.65 -21.02 -7.04
N ALA A 172 -6.04 -20.39 -8.14
CA ALA A 172 -5.10 -20.07 -9.20
C ALA A 172 -4.20 -18.90 -8.79
N PHE A 173 -2.87 -19.13 -8.73
CA PHE A 173 -1.86 -18.09 -8.49
C PHE A 173 -1.33 -17.57 -9.82
N ILE A 174 -1.30 -16.26 -9.96
CA ILE A 174 -0.67 -15.59 -11.10
C ILE A 174 0.36 -14.62 -10.57
N LEU A 175 1.63 -14.87 -10.87
CA LEU A 175 2.73 -13.95 -10.58
C LEU A 175 3.14 -13.23 -11.86
N SER A 176 2.97 -11.91 -11.87
CA SER A 176 3.49 -11.02 -12.90
C SER A 176 4.65 -10.22 -12.33
N ASP A 177 5.85 -10.79 -12.42
CA ASP A 177 7.06 -10.21 -11.84
C ASP A 177 7.57 -8.98 -12.63
N ALA A 178 8.68 -8.39 -12.15
CA ALA A 178 9.26 -7.19 -12.73
C ALA A 178 9.85 -7.39 -14.14
N SER A 179 10.00 -8.63 -14.63
CA SER A 179 10.43 -8.92 -16.00
C SER A 179 9.29 -8.72 -17.02
N VAL A 180 8.03 -8.78 -16.57
CA VAL A 180 6.85 -8.51 -17.39
C VAL A 180 6.62 -7.00 -17.48
N PRO A 181 6.73 -6.37 -18.67
CA PRO A 181 6.58 -4.92 -18.84
C PRO A 181 5.21 -4.40 -18.40
N GLY A 182 5.18 -3.15 -17.94
CA GLY A 182 3.97 -2.47 -17.46
C GLY A 182 3.95 -2.30 -15.94
N GLU A 183 3.25 -1.26 -15.51
CA GLU A 183 2.99 -0.96 -14.10
C GLU A 183 2.05 -2.01 -13.49
N GLY A 184 2.24 -2.36 -12.22
CA GLY A 184 1.50 -3.40 -11.53
C GLY A 184 -0.01 -3.20 -11.63
N GLU A 185 -0.48 -1.99 -11.34
CA GLU A 185 -1.89 -1.61 -11.46
C GLU A 185 -2.42 -1.79 -12.90
N HIS A 186 -1.66 -1.39 -13.92
CA HIS A 186 -2.09 -1.53 -15.31
C HIS A 186 -2.09 -2.99 -15.79
N LYS A 187 -1.13 -3.81 -15.34
CA LYS A 187 -1.11 -5.26 -15.61
C LYS A 187 -2.33 -5.97 -15.03
N ILE A 188 -2.75 -5.58 -13.83
CA ILE A 188 -4.00 -6.05 -13.21
C ILE A 188 -5.20 -5.64 -14.08
N MET A 189 -5.27 -4.37 -14.47
CA MET A 189 -6.40 -3.87 -15.26
C MET A 189 -6.49 -4.51 -16.65
N ASP A 190 -5.35 -4.78 -17.29
CA ASP A 190 -5.28 -5.53 -18.55
C ASP A 190 -5.80 -6.95 -18.38
N PHE A 191 -5.41 -7.64 -17.30
CA PHE A 191 -5.92 -8.96 -16.98
C PHE A 191 -7.45 -8.96 -16.80
N ILE A 192 -7.99 -8.00 -16.03
CA ILE A 192 -9.44 -7.89 -15.79
C ILE A 192 -10.19 -7.62 -17.10
N ARG A 193 -9.72 -6.68 -17.92
CA ARG A 193 -10.32 -6.39 -19.24
C ARG A 193 -10.29 -7.58 -20.18
N ALA A 194 -9.17 -8.31 -20.22
CA ALA A 194 -9.03 -9.50 -21.04
C ALA A 194 -9.98 -10.62 -20.58
N GLN A 195 -10.14 -10.81 -19.27
CA GLN A 195 -11.12 -11.74 -18.71
C GLN A 195 -12.54 -11.31 -19.09
N ARG A 196 -12.92 -10.06 -18.86
CA ARG A 196 -14.25 -9.52 -19.19
C ARG A 196 -14.63 -9.70 -20.67
N GLY A 197 -13.66 -9.58 -21.57
CA GLY A 197 -13.86 -9.81 -23.01
C GLY A 197 -14.09 -11.29 -23.39
N SER A 198 -13.86 -12.23 -22.48
CA SER A 198 -14.07 -13.66 -22.70
C SER A 198 -15.56 -14.02 -22.62
N PRO A 199 -16.07 -14.88 -23.53
CA PRO A 199 -17.45 -15.38 -23.43
C PRO A 199 -17.69 -16.29 -22.21
N TYR A 200 -16.63 -16.73 -21.54
CA TYR A 200 -16.70 -17.59 -20.34
C TYR A 200 -16.58 -16.81 -19.03
N HIS A 201 -16.47 -15.48 -19.09
CA HIS A 201 -16.38 -14.66 -17.90
C HIS A 201 -17.71 -14.64 -17.15
N ASP A 202 -17.62 -14.79 -15.83
CA ASP A 202 -18.76 -14.65 -14.94
C ASP A 202 -18.93 -13.17 -14.59
N PRO A 203 -20.00 -12.50 -15.04
CA PRO A 203 -20.21 -11.07 -14.80
C PRO A 203 -20.48 -10.72 -13.33
N ASN A 204 -20.70 -11.72 -12.47
CA ASN A 204 -20.86 -11.53 -11.03
C ASN A 204 -19.58 -11.81 -10.23
N THR A 205 -18.43 -11.96 -10.91
CA THR A 205 -17.14 -12.14 -10.25
C THR A 205 -16.90 -10.98 -9.27
N CYS A 206 -16.57 -11.31 -8.03
CA CYS A 206 -16.27 -10.34 -6.97
C CYS A 206 -14.76 -10.03 -6.93
N HIS A 207 -14.40 -8.80 -7.29
CA HIS A 207 -13.04 -8.32 -7.45
C HIS A 207 -12.59 -7.48 -6.23
N VAL A 208 -11.37 -7.73 -5.74
CA VAL A 208 -10.70 -6.88 -4.76
C VAL A 208 -9.30 -6.55 -5.25
N ILE A 209 -8.97 -5.26 -5.36
CA ILE A 209 -7.59 -4.80 -5.57
C ILE A 209 -7.05 -4.22 -4.27
N TYR A 210 -5.80 -4.54 -3.93
CA TYR A 210 -5.06 -3.90 -2.85
C TYR A 210 -4.04 -2.91 -3.41
N GLY A 211 -4.03 -1.71 -2.82
CA GLY A 211 -2.97 -0.72 -3.03
C GLY A 211 -3.36 0.66 -2.47
N LEU A 212 -2.37 1.54 -2.36
CA LEU A 212 -2.51 2.85 -1.72
C LEU A 212 -2.76 4.00 -2.72
N ASP A 213 -2.50 3.77 -4.01
CA ASP A 213 -2.58 4.79 -5.04
C ASP A 213 -4.02 5.20 -5.32
N ALA A 214 -4.24 6.52 -5.47
CA ALA A 214 -5.55 7.08 -5.78
C ALA A 214 -6.06 6.65 -7.17
N ASP A 215 -5.13 6.36 -8.08
CA ASP A 215 -5.39 5.93 -9.45
C ASP A 215 -6.17 4.61 -9.48
N LEU A 216 -5.98 3.74 -8.48
CA LEU A 216 -6.73 2.48 -8.35
C LEU A 216 -8.24 2.69 -8.28
N ILE A 217 -8.72 3.81 -7.72
CA ILE A 217 -10.17 4.11 -7.67
C ILE A 217 -10.70 4.33 -9.09
N MET A 218 -10.01 5.15 -9.86
CA MET A 218 -10.42 5.50 -11.23
C MET A 218 -10.25 4.31 -12.17
N LEU A 219 -9.14 3.58 -12.04
CA LEU A 219 -8.90 2.35 -12.79
C LEU A 219 -9.97 1.30 -12.49
N SER A 220 -10.35 1.12 -11.21
CA SER A 220 -11.42 0.19 -10.82
C SER A 220 -12.77 0.59 -11.42
N LEU A 221 -13.12 1.88 -11.42
CA LEU A 221 -14.34 2.37 -12.08
C LEU A 221 -14.35 2.07 -13.58
N ALA A 222 -13.20 2.23 -14.24
CA ALA A 222 -13.01 2.00 -15.67
C ALA A 222 -13.03 0.51 -16.08
N THR A 223 -12.99 -0.43 -15.12
CA THR A 223 -13.17 -1.87 -15.44
C THR A 223 -14.60 -2.21 -15.86
N HIS A 224 -15.57 -1.39 -15.46
CA HIS A 224 -17.01 -1.68 -15.60
C HIS A 224 -17.48 -2.99 -14.95
N GLU A 225 -16.70 -3.54 -14.02
CA GLU A 225 -17.15 -4.66 -13.18
C GLU A 225 -18.13 -4.16 -12.11
N PRO A 226 -19.26 -4.86 -11.90
CA PRO A 226 -20.28 -4.44 -10.94
C PRO A 226 -19.82 -4.67 -9.49
N HIS A 227 -19.08 -5.74 -9.22
CA HIS A 227 -18.66 -6.13 -7.87
C HIS A 227 -17.17 -5.90 -7.66
N PHE A 228 -16.79 -4.64 -7.46
CA PHE A 228 -15.39 -4.25 -7.29
C PHE A 228 -15.18 -3.47 -5.99
N LYS A 229 -14.13 -3.84 -5.23
CA LYS A 229 -13.68 -3.10 -4.05
C LYS A 229 -12.18 -2.80 -4.11
N VAL A 230 -11.79 -1.66 -3.56
CA VAL A 230 -10.39 -1.34 -3.27
C VAL A 230 -10.14 -1.55 -1.78
N LEU A 231 -9.18 -2.40 -1.44
CA LEU A 231 -8.68 -2.60 -0.10
C LEU A 231 -7.46 -1.70 0.12
N ARG A 232 -7.45 -0.96 1.23
CA ARG A 232 -6.33 -0.11 1.63
C ARG A 232 -6.30 0.10 3.13
N GLU A 233 -5.15 0.44 3.65
CA GLU A 233 -5.01 0.96 5.01
C GLU A 233 -5.77 2.28 5.14
N ASP A 234 -6.34 2.49 6.31
CA ASP A 234 -7.01 3.73 6.64
C ASP A 234 -5.98 4.85 6.83
N VAL A 235 -5.84 5.69 5.81
CA VAL A 235 -4.96 6.87 5.82
C VAL A 235 -5.48 7.99 6.73
N PHE A 236 -6.79 7.98 7.03
CA PHE A 236 -7.43 8.92 7.95
C PHE A 236 -7.46 8.40 9.38
N PHE A 237 -6.91 7.19 9.61
CA PHE A 237 -6.65 6.69 10.94
C PHE A 237 -5.60 7.58 11.59
N GLN A 238 -6.11 8.67 12.20
CA GLN A 238 -5.38 9.52 13.10
C GLN A 238 -5.16 8.71 14.37
N GLU A 239 -4.06 7.98 14.40
CA GLU A 239 -3.36 7.91 15.66
C GLU A 239 -2.89 9.32 16.01
N GLY A 240 -2.97 9.68 17.29
CA GLY A 240 -1.98 10.56 17.88
C GLY A 240 -0.62 9.89 17.76
N ILE A 241 -0.07 9.84 16.54
CA ILE A 241 1.24 9.29 16.22
C ILE A 241 2.23 10.22 16.88
N TYR A 242 2.55 9.83 18.09
CA TYR A 242 3.66 10.32 18.84
C TYR A 242 4.92 10.00 18.04
N ARG A 243 5.49 10.99 17.35
CA ARG A 243 6.84 10.85 16.80
C ARG A 243 7.77 10.69 18.00
N GLY A 244 8.26 9.47 18.22
CA GLY A 244 9.32 9.23 19.18
C GLY A 244 10.51 10.14 18.88
N CYS A 245 11.29 10.45 19.91
CA CYS A 245 12.50 11.26 19.76
C CYS A 245 13.41 10.69 18.66
N PHE A 246 13.77 11.51 17.67
CA PHE A 246 14.59 11.10 16.52
C PHE A 246 15.96 10.53 16.91
N ILE A 247 16.46 10.85 18.11
CA ILE A 247 17.79 10.47 18.58
C ILE A 247 17.79 9.08 19.26
N CYS A 248 16.79 8.79 20.10
CA CYS A 248 16.79 7.56 20.91
C CYS A 248 15.53 6.68 20.74
N GLY A 249 14.58 7.10 19.90
CA GLY A 249 13.32 6.40 19.66
C GLY A 249 12.33 6.43 20.81
N GLN A 250 12.62 7.11 21.93
CA GLN A 250 11.76 7.13 23.12
C GLN A 250 10.63 8.15 23.02
N SER A 251 9.52 7.87 23.72
CA SER A 251 8.31 8.70 23.70
C SER A 251 8.25 9.78 24.80
N ASP A 252 9.26 9.93 25.67
CA ASP A 252 9.06 10.74 26.89
C ASP A 252 9.66 12.15 26.80
N HIS A 253 10.16 12.54 25.62
CA HIS A 253 10.77 13.85 25.40
C HIS A 253 10.81 14.25 23.91
N ILE A 254 11.04 15.54 23.66
CA ILE A 254 11.30 16.10 22.32
C ILE A 254 12.81 16.02 22.04
N ALA A 255 13.24 15.96 20.77
CA ALA A 255 14.65 15.74 20.39
C ALA A 255 15.66 16.65 21.10
N ASN A 256 15.31 17.91 21.36
CA ASN A 256 16.15 18.88 22.09
C ASN A 256 16.34 18.57 23.58
N GLN A 257 15.58 17.63 24.12
CA GLN A 257 15.62 17.16 25.52
C GLN A 257 16.13 15.72 25.61
N CYS A 258 16.65 15.17 24.51
CA CYS A 258 17.19 13.82 24.49
C CYS A 258 18.51 13.75 25.26
N THR A 259 18.67 12.69 26.05
CA THR A 259 19.91 12.38 26.76
C THR A 259 20.87 11.48 25.97
N GLY A 260 20.49 11.08 24.75
CA GLY A 260 21.30 10.22 23.87
C GLY A 260 21.43 8.76 24.32
N GLN A 261 20.77 8.36 25.40
CA GLN A 261 20.87 7.01 25.97
C GLN A 261 19.73 6.10 25.49
N ALA A 262 20.07 4.90 25.01
CA ALA A 262 19.09 3.85 24.72
C ALA A 262 18.34 3.44 26.01
N LYS A 263 17.08 3.02 25.89
CA LYS A 263 16.27 2.62 27.05
C LYS A 263 16.94 1.44 27.77
N GLN A 264 17.39 1.63 29.02
CA GLN A 264 17.84 0.51 29.87
C GLN A 264 16.65 -0.40 30.18
N LYS A 265 16.75 -1.68 29.81
CA LYS A 265 15.77 -2.71 30.23
C LYS A 265 15.85 -2.84 31.76
N GLN A 266 14.82 -2.42 32.49
CA GLN A 266 14.73 -2.62 33.94
C GLN A 266 13.70 -3.71 34.25
N GLY A 267 14.12 -4.97 34.07
CA GLY A 267 13.46 -6.15 34.63
C GLY A 267 12.73 -7.06 33.63
N GLN A 268 12.38 -8.26 34.09
CA GLN A 268 11.69 -9.32 33.33
C GLN A 268 10.23 -8.97 32.95
N TYR A 269 9.70 -7.83 33.38
CA TYR A 269 8.31 -7.42 33.16
C TYR A 269 8.15 -6.12 32.32
N ASP A 270 9.26 -5.54 31.85
CA ASP A 270 9.24 -4.35 30.97
C ASP A 270 8.73 -4.65 29.54
N GLU A 271 8.49 -5.92 29.21
CA GLU A 271 8.03 -6.41 27.90
C GLU A 271 6.52 -6.65 27.83
N LYS A 272 5.70 -5.77 28.42
CA LYS A 272 4.41 -5.47 27.77
C LYS A 272 4.68 -4.37 26.76
N GLY A 273 5.26 -4.75 25.62
CA GLY A 273 5.36 -3.87 24.47
C GLY A 273 4.01 -3.17 24.30
N LYS A 274 4.01 -1.82 24.30
CA LYS A 274 2.81 -1.05 23.96
C LYS A 274 2.27 -1.71 22.69
N ALA A 275 1.09 -2.33 22.77
CA ALA A 275 0.54 -3.08 21.65
C ALA A 275 0.58 -2.15 20.45
N MET A 276 1.40 -2.49 19.46
CA MET A 276 1.57 -1.67 18.26
C MET A 276 0.17 -1.50 17.69
N ILE A 277 -0.32 -0.26 17.65
CA ILE A 277 -1.64 -0.01 17.12
C ILE A 277 -1.53 -0.30 15.62
N ILE A 278 -2.26 -1.30 15.18
CA ILE A 278 -2.21 -1.76 13.80
C ILE A 278 -3.23 -0.93 13.03
N LYS A 279 -2.75 -0.17 12.04
CA LYS A 279 -3.63 0.61 11.14
C LYS A 279 -4.72 -0.31 10.57
N PRO A 280 -6.00 0.06 10.70
CA PRO A 280 -7.10 -0.76 10.20
C PRO A 280 -7.16 -0.68 8.67
N TYR A 281 -7.74 -1.71 8.06
CA TYR A 281 -8.07 -1.69 6.64
C TYR A 281 -9.51 -1.27 6.41
N ILE A 282 -9.73 -0.57 5.31
CA ILE A 282 -11.02 -0.12 4.82
C ILE A 282 -11.29 -0.66 3.43
N PHE A 283 -12.58 -0.86 3.13
CA PHE A 283 -13.05 -1.12 1.77
C PHE A 283 -13.60 0.17 1.17
N LEU A 284 -13.10 0.54 0.00
CA LEU A 284 -13.81 1.44 -0.89
C LEU A 284 -14.69 0.60 -1.82
N ASN A 285 -16.01 0.83 -1.75
CA ASN A 285 -16.99 0.13 -2.56
C ASN A 285 -17.18 0.89 -3.88
N VAL A 286 -16.62 0.35 -4.97
CA VAL A 286 -16.67 1.00 -6.30
C VAL A 286 -18.11 1.06 -6.82
N GLN A 287 -18.94 0.07 -6.50
CA GLN A 287 -20.37 0.07 -6.85
C GLN A 287 -21.12 1.26 -6.23
N ILE A 288 -20.87 1.57 -4.95
CA ILE A 288 -21.51 2.69 -4.26
C ILE A 288 -21.00 4.01 -4.85
N LEU A 289 -19.71 4.09 -5.16
CA LEU A 289 -19.15 5.26 -5.84
C LEU A 289 -19.79 5.46 -7.23
N ARG A 290 -20.06 4.38 -7.97
CA ARG A 290 -20.75 4.43 -9.26
C ARG A 290 -22.17 4.96 -9.12
N GLU A 291 -22.94 4.47 -8.15
CA GLU A 291 -24.29 4.98 -7.85
C GLU A 291 -24.26 6.47 -7.44
N TYR A 292 -23.30 6.85 -6.59
CA TYR A 292 -23.10 8.24 -6.19
C TYR A 292 -22.81 9.12 -7.42
N LEU A 293 -21.88 8.70 -8.28
CA LEU A 293 -21.55 9.44 -9.51
C LEU A 293 -22.73 9.49 -10.48
N GLU A 294 -23.56 8.45 -10.57
CA GLU A 294 -24.75 8.47 -11.41
C GLU A 294 -25.78 9.49 -10.91
N ILE A 295 -25.97 9.60 -9.59
CA ILE A 295 -26.83 10.60 -8.98
C ILE A 295 -26.23 11.98 -9.17
N GLU A 296 -24.95 12.14 -8.86
CA GLU A 296 -24.26 13.42 -8.94
C GLU A 296 -24.24 13.92 -10.39
N LEU A 297 -24.01 13.07 -11.40
CA LEU A 297 -23.99 13.48 -12.80
C LEU A 297 -25.38 13.71 -13.41
N LYS A 298 -26.48 13.43 -12.70
CA LYS A 298 -27.82 13.82 -13.17
C LYS A 298 -27.95 15.34 -13.18
N VAL A 299 -28.39 15.89 -14.31
CA VAL A 299 -28.56 17.33 -14.49
C VAL A 299 -29.85 17.77 -13.80
N SER A 300 -29.75 18.29 -12.57
CA SER A 300 -30.80 19.10 -11.95
C SER A 300 -30.45 20.58 -12.10
N SER A 301 -31.32 21.33 -12.76
CA SER A 301 -31.14 22.75 -13.08
C SER A 301 -31.23 23.63 -11.83
N ASN A 302 -30.09 24.05 -11.29
CA ASN A 302 -29.80 25.42 -10.82
C ASN A 302 -28.50 25.42 -10.01
N ASP A 303 -27.58 26.32 -10.39
CA ASP A 303 -26.93 27.32 -9.53
C ASP A 303 -25.49 27.66 -9.95
N PHE A 304 -25.17 28.91 -9.64
CA PHE A 304 -24.02 29.74 -10.04
C PHE A 304 -22.71 29.36 -9.33
N LEU A 305 -21.54 29.70 -9.93
CA LEU A 305 -20.35 30.31 -9.28
C LEU A 305 -19.14 30.46 -10.28
N PRO A 306 -18.00 31.10 -9.91
CA PRO A 306 -17.31 32.14 -10.70
C PRO A 306 -16.00 31.68 -11.36
N HIS A 307 -15.24 32.66 -11.88
CA HIS A 307 -14.02 32.52 -12.69
C HIS A 307 -12.79 31.94 -11.96
N LEU A 308 -12.06 31.08 -12.68
CA LEU A 308 -10.84 30.35 -12.31
C LEU A 308 -9.55 31.18 -12.41
N PRO A 309 -8.62 31.01 -11.45
CA PRO A 309 -7.28 30.57 -11.83
C PRO A 309 -6.57 29.66 -10.78
N SER A 310 -7.04 28.42 -10.59
CA SER A 310 -6.28 27.23 -10.12
C SER A 310 -7.27 26.06 -9.92
N LEU A 311 -7.04 24.89 -10.53
CA LEU A 311 -7.87 23.70 -10.30
C LEU A 311 -7.18 22.79 -9.27
N GLU A 312 -7.45 23.02 -7.98
CA GLU A 312 -7.01 22.12 -6.91
C GLU A 312 -8.18 21.30 -6.35
N ILE A 313 -7.97 20.00 -6.12
CA ILE A 313 -9.02 19.13 -5.54
C ILE A 313 -9.51 19.68 -4.18
N ARG A 314 -8.59 20.24 -3.38
CA ARG A 314 -8.89 20.83 -2.07
C ARG A 314 -9.80 22.06 -2.14
N GLU A 315 -9.86 22.70 -3.30
CA GLU A 315 -10.66 23.90 -3.57
C GLU A 315 -11.98 23.56 -4.29
N GLY A 316 -12.37 22.28 -4.35
CA GLY A 316 -13.62 21.86 -5.02
C GLY A 316 -13.51 21.81 -6.55
N ALA A 317 -12.30 21.60 -7.09
CA ALA A 317 -12.11 21.50 -8.54
C ALA A 317 -12.96 20.39 -9.20
N ILE A 318 -13.17 19.26 -8.51
CA ILE A 318 -14.00 18.16 -9.03
C ILE A 318 -15.46 18.62 -9.18
N ASP A 319 -16.02 19.25 -8.16
CA ASP A 319 -17.41 19.75 -8.18
C ASP A 319 -17.60 20.83 -9.26
N THR A 320 -16.58 21.69 -9.42
CA THR A 320 -16.54 22.72 -10.47
C THR A 320 -16.55 22.08 -11.87
N LEU A 321 -15.70 21.07 -12.11
CA LEU A 321 -15.63 20.37 -13.40
C LEU A 321 -16.93 19.60 -13.70
N ILE A 322 -17.53 18.95 -12.69
CA ILE A 322 -18.84 18.29 -12.81
C ILE A 322 -19.92 19.31 -13.20
N THR A 323 -19.93 20.48 -12.55
CA THR A 323 -20.90 21.54 -12.84
C THR A 323 -20.74 22.06 -14.28
N ILE A 324 -19.51 22.30 -14.73
CA ILE A 324 -19.23 22.69 -16.12
C ILE A 324 -19.68 21.60 -17.09
N TRP A 325 -19.36 20.34 -16.82
CA TRP A 325 -19.75 19.21 -17.66
C TRP A 325 -21.27 19.09 -17.78
N LYS A 326 -22.02 19.17 -16.67
CA LYS A 326 -23.50 19.14 -16.66
C LYS A 326 -24.09 20.24 -17.54
N ARG A 327 -23.53 21.45 -17.47
CA ARG A 327 -23.96 22.61 -18.27
C ARG A 327 -23.67 22.42 -19.77
N CYS A 328 -22.53 21.83 -20.10
CA CYS A 328 -22.10 21.65 -21.48
C CYS A 328 -22.74 20.42 -22.14
N LEU A 329 -23.13 19.39 -21.38
CA LEU A 329 -23.64 18.12 -21.92
C LEU A 329 -24.80 18.29 -22.93
N PRO A 330 -25.85 19.12 -22.68
CA PRO A 330 -26.91 19.34 -23.66
C PRO A 330 -26.44 20.02 -24.95
N LEU A 331 -25.32 20.74 -24.90
CA LEU A 331 -24.73 21.47 -26.03
C LEU A 331 -23.72 20.61 -26.82
N MET A 332 -23.19 19.55 -26.21
CA MET A 332 -22.13 18.72 -26.80
C MET A 332 -22.65 17.65 -27.76
N GLY A 333 -23.96 17.39 -27.77
CA GLY A 333 -24.57 16.34 -28.60
C GLY A 333 -24.23 14.90 -28.16
N GLY A 334 -23.51 14.72 -27.05
CA GLY A 334 -23.06 13.45 -26.52
C GLY A 334 -22.12 13.61 -25.32
N TYR A 335 -21.67 12.48 -24.75
CA TYR A 335 -20.69 12.45 -23.66
C TYR A 335 -19.30 12.90 -24.14
N LEU A 336 -18.46 13.38 -23.21
CA LEU A 336 -17.10 13.86 -23.51
C LEU A 336 -16.17 12.75 -24.01
N THR A 337 -16.40 11.53 -23.55
CA THR A 337 -15.70 10.31 -23.94
C THR A 337 -16.72 9.30 -24.43
N ASN A 338 -16.39 8.56 -25.50
CA ASN A 338 -17.23 7.53 -26.09
C ASN A 338 -17.05 6.17 -25.41
#